data_AF-A0AAP6SL93-F1
#
_entry.id   AF-A0AAP6SL93-F1
#
_cell.length_a   1.000
_cell.length_b   1.000
_cell.length_c   1.000
_cell.angle_alpha   90.00
_cell.angle_beta   90.00
_cell.angle_gamma   90.00
#
_symmetry.space_group_name_H-M   'P 1'
#
loop_
_entity.id
_entity.type
_entity.pdbx_description
1 polymer ?
#
loop_
_entity_poly.entity_id
_entity_poly.type
_entity_poly.pdbx_seq_one_letter_code
_entity_poly.pdbx_strand_id
1 'polypeptide(L)'
;MTFLQFADKSVPYGVFVKDVAAEVAVLLQQFKDDPEYISQNKAFAIFGRANVERWRRQGKVTPCKRPGKLEYRTADLRLLQRTQQDYFTK
;
A
#
# COMPACT_ATOMS: atom_id res chain seq x y z
N MET A 1 30.60 16.99 -3.47
CA MET A 1 29.89 15.71 -3.62
C MET A 1 29.20 15.41 -2.31
N THR A 2 27.88 15.31 -2.28
CA THR A 2 27.11 15.04 -1.06
C THR A 2 26.81 13.55 -0.98
N PHE A 3 26.92 12.97 0.21
CA PHE A 3 26.68 11.55 0.46
C PHE A 3 25.61 11.38 1.54
N LEU A 4 24.83 10.30 1.42
CA LEU A 4 23.90 9.82 2.43
C LEU A 4 24.55 8.64 3.15
N GLN A 5 24.56 8.67 4.48
CA GLN A 5 25.18 7.64 5.32
C GLN A 5 24.12 6.65 5.79
N PHE A 6 24.34 5.37 5.51
CA PHE A 6 23.61 4.23 6.06
C PHE A 6 24.47 3.52 7.11
N ALA A 7 23.87 2.64 7.90
CA ALA A 7 24.58 1.93 8.98
C ALA A 7 25.76 1.07 8.47
N ASP A 8 25.68 0.60 7.22
CA ASP A 8 26.62 -0.32 6.58
C ASP A 8 27.42 0.29 5.42
N LYS A 9 27.00 1.44 4.88
CA LYS A 9 27.62 2.05 3.68
C LYS A 9 27.32 3.53 3.50
N SER A 10 28.08 4.18 2.61
CA SER A 10 27.80 5.53 2.12
C SER A 10 27.36 5.50 0.66
N VAL A 11 26.37 6.32 0.30
CA VAL A 11 25.82 6.37 -1.06
C VAL A 11 25.84 7.82 -1.55
N PRO A 12 26.32 8.11 -2.79
CA PRO A 12 26.21 9.46 -3.34
C PRO A 12 24.75 9.92 -3.37
N TYR A 13 24.48 11.13 -2.91
CA TYR A 13 23.12 11.65 -2.81
C TYR A 13 22.36 11.58 -4.15
N GLY A 14 23.04 11.89 -5.25
CA GLY A 14 22.46 11.80 -6.59
C GLY A 14 22.11 10.38 -7.04
N VAL A 15 22.78 9.35 -6.54
CA VAL A 15 22.44 7.94 -6.81
C VAL A 15 21.20 7.57 -6.00
N PHE A 16 21.20 7.87 -4.71
CA PHE A 16 20.05 7.62 -3.84
C PHE A 16 18.75 8.25 -4.38
N VAL A 17 18.79 9.53 -4.79
CA VAL A 17 17.61 10.21 -5.33
C VAL A 17 17.10 9.54 -6.61
N LYS A 18 17.99 9.08 -7.50
CA LYS A 18 17.61 8.37 -8.73
C LYS A 18 16.99 7.02 -8.43
N ASP A 19 17.55 6.28 -7.48
CA ASP A 19 17.03 4.98 -7.06
C ASP A 19 15.63 5.13 -6.45
N VAL A 20 15.44 6.10 -5.54
CA VAL A 20 14.12 6.41 -4.96
C VAL A 20 13.13 6.81 -6.05
N ALA A 21 13.53 7.66 -6.99
CA ALA A 21 12.65 8.08 -8.09
C ALA A 21 12.23 6.91 -8.98
N ALA A 22 13.15 5.99 -9.28
CA ALA A 22 12.86 4.79 -10.05
C ALA A 22 11.87 3.87 -9.31
N GLU A 23 12.10 3.62 -8.02
CA GLU A 23 11.18 2.85 -7.18
C GLU A 23 9.78 3.47 -7.14
N VAL A 24 9.68 4.78 -6.87
CA VAL A 24 8.39 5.49 -6.86
C VAL A 24 7.68 5.38 -8.21
N ALA A 25 8.39 5.53 -9.33
CA ALA A 25 7.80 5.41 -10.66
C ALA A 25 7.19 4.02 -10.90
N VAL A 26 7.89 2.95 -10.51
CA VAL A 26 7.37 1.57 -10.58
C VAL A 26 6.12 1.42 -9.72
N LEU A 27 6.13 1.93 -8.49
CA LEU A 27 4.99 1.84 -7.58
C LEU A 27 3.76 2.57 -8.12
N LEU A 28 3.94 3.75 -8.73
CA LEU A 28 2.86 4.51 -9.36
C LEU A 28 2.29 3.78 -10.58
N GLN A 29 3.16 3.17 -11.40
CA GLN A 29 2.73 2.44 -12.58
C GLN A 29 1.96 1.16 -12.23
N GLN A 30 2.32 0.46 -11.15
CA GLN A 30 1.65 -0.77 -10.69
C GLN A 30 0.16 -0.57 -10.35
N PHE A 31 -0.24 0.64 -9.95
CA PHE A 31 -1.61 0.93 -9.52
C PHE A 31 -2.29 2.00 -10.37
N LYS A 32 -1.72 2.32 -11.54
CA LYS A 32 -2.21 3.39 -12.41
C LYS A 32 -3.69 3.22 -12.79
N ASP A 33 -4.11 1.98 -12.98
CA ASP A 33 -5.47 1.63 -13.43
C ASP A 33 -6.42 1.30 -12.26
N ASP A 34 -5.92 1.35 -11.01
CA ASP A 34 -6.78 1.14 -9.84
C ASP A 34 -7.70 2.36 -9.67
N PRO A 35 -9.02 2.17 -9.53
CA PRO A 35 -9.92 3.27 -9.21
C PRO A 35 -9.61 3.80 -7.80
N GLU A 36 -9.85 5.09 -7.55
CA GLU A 36 -9.57 5.71 -6.25
C GLU A 36 -10.28 4.99 -5.09
N TYR A 37 -11.52 4.56 -5.34
CA TYR A 37 -12.34 3.76 -4.43
C TYR A 37 -12.89 2.51 -5.12
N ILE A 38 -12.99 1.42 -4.37
CA ILE A 38 -13.67 0.19 -4.79
C ILE A 38 -14.79 -0.17 -3.82
N SER A 39 -15.80 -0.88 -4.33
CA SER A 39 -16.87 -1.43 -3.50
C SER A 39 -16.35 -2.46 -2.51
N GLN A 40 -17.05 -2.65 -1.40
CA GLN A 40 -16.75 -3.73 -0.45
C GLN A 40 -16.67 -5.11 -1.12
N ASN A 41 -17.61 -5.42 -2.02
CA ASN A 41 -17.60 -6.70 -2.73
C ASN A 41 -16.36 -6.85 -3.62
N LYS A 42 -15.96 -5.78 -4.32
CA LYS A 42 -14.73 -5.78 -5.13
C LYS A 42 -13.48 -5.87 -4.24
N ALA A 43 -13.47 -5.20 -3.10
CA ALA A 43 -12.39 -5.29 -2.13
C ALA A 43 -12.24 -6.73 -1.59
N PHE A 44 -13.34 -7.38 -1.24
CA PHE A 44 -13.33 -8.78 -0.81
C PHE A 44 -12.83 -9.73 -1.90
N ALA A 45 -13.19 -9.48 -3.16
CA ALA A 45 -12.74 -10.29 -4.29
C ALA A 45 -11.23 -10.13 -4.58
N ILE A 46 -10.69 -8.91 -4.49
CA ILE A 46 -9.27 -8.64 -4.77
C ILE A 46 -8.37 -9.04 -3.58
N PHE A 47 -8.75 -8.67 -2.36
CA PHE A 47 -7.88 -8.73 -1.19
C PHE A 47 -8.21 -9.90 -0.24
N GLY A 48 -9.33 -10.57 -0.47
CA GLY A 48 -9.87 -11.61 0.42
C GLY A 48 -10.67 -11.01 1.57
N ARG A 49 -11.88 -11.53 1.77
CA ARG A 49 -12.81 -11.05 2.82
C ARG A 49 -12.19 -11.04 4.22
N ALA A 50 -11.53 -12.12 4.61
CA ALA A 50 -10.91 -12.25 5.93
C ALA A 50 -9.82 -11.18 6.18
N ASN A 51 -9.04 -10.83 5.15
CA ASN A 51 -8.04 -9.77 5.24
C ASN A 51 -8.69 -8.41 5.43
N VAL A 52 -9.66 -8.05 4.57
CA VAL A 52 -10.34 -6.74 4.64
C VAL A 52 -11.06 -6.57 5.97
N GLU A 53 -11.77 -7.59 6.44
CA GLU A 53 -12.44 -7.56 7.74
C GLU A 53 -11.46 -7.48 8.91
N ARG A 54 -10.31 -8.18 8.83
CA ARG A 54 -9.24 -8.06 9.83
C ARG A 54 -8.68 -6.64 9.88
N TRP A 55 -8.31 -6.08 8.73
CA TRP A 55 -7.77 -4.71 8.66
C TRP A 55 -8.77 -3.68 9.19
N ARG A 56 -10.05 -3.83 8.87
CA ARG A 56 -11.11 -2.99 9.43
C ARG A 56 -11.22 -3.12 10.94
N ARG A 57 -11.19 -4.35 11.48
CA ARG A 57 -11.24 -4.61 12.93
C ARG A 57 -10.03 -4.04 13.67
N GLN A 58 -8.85 -4.09 13.03
CA GLN A 58 -7.60 -3.51 13.55
C GLN A 58 -7.55 -1.98 13.39
N GLY A 59 -8.56 -1.34 12.80
CA GLY A 59 -8.57 0.11 12.55
C GLY A 59 -7.59 0.58 11.47
N LYS A 60 -7.03 -0.34 10.68
CA LYS A 60 -6.03 -0.04 9.64
C LYS A 60 -6.66 0.53 8.36
N VAL A 61 -7.95 0.27 8.15
CA VAL A 61 -8.72 0.83 7.04
C VAL A 61 -10.13 1.18 7.51
N THR A 62 -10.62 2.33 7.06
CA THR A 62 -11.97 2.81 7.37
C THR A 62 -12.79 2.85 6.08
N PRO A 63 -13.94 2.14 6.01
CA PRO A 63 -14.81 2.25 4.85
C PRO A 63 -15.49 3.62 4.78
N CYS A 64 -15.58 4.17 3.58
CA CYS A 64 -16.43 5.31 3.27
C CYS A 64 -17.87 4.81 3.06
N LYS A 65 -18.84 5.40 3.77
CA LYS A 65 -20.26 5.08 3.63
C LYS A 65 -20.89 6.00 2.59
N ARG A 66 -21.37 5.43 1.49
CA ARG A 66 -22.23 6.09 0.50
C ARG A 66 -23.67 5.57 0.64
N PRO A 67 -24.68 6.25 0.09
CA PRO A 67 -26.05 5.73 0.08
C PRO A 67 -26.10 4.32 -0.50
N GLY A 68 -26.53 3.34 0.31
CA GLY A 68 -26.67 1.93 -0.09
C GLY A 68 -25.36 1.16 -0.32
N LYS A 69 -24.18 1.73 -0.08
CA LYS A 69 -22.90 1.07 -0.40
C LYS A 69 -21.76 1.44 0.55
N LEU A 70 -20.90 0.46 0.83
CA LEU A 70 -19.61 0.68 1.48
C LEU A 70 -18.50 0.60 0.42
N GLU A 71 -17.59 1.57 0.48
CA GLU A 71 -16.43 1.65 -0.39
C GLU A 71 -15.16 1.82 0.44
N TYR A 72 -14.04 1.37 -0.13
CA TYR A 72 -12.72 1.47 0.46
C TYR A 72 -11.81 2.21 -0.51
N ARG A 73 -10.94 3.05 0.03
CA ARG A 73 -9.88 3.66 -0.76
C ARG A 73 -8.91 2.57 -1.19
N THR A 74 -8.68 2.45 -2.49
CA THR A 74 -7.93 1.32 -3.05
C THR A 74 -6.46 1.37 -2.64
N ALA A 75 -5.88 2.57 -2.58
CA ALA A 75 -4.49 2.78 -2.17
C ALA A 75 -4.20 2.23 -0.76
N ASP A 76 -5.12 2.42 0.20
CA ASP A 76 -4.95 1.94 1.57
C ASP A 76 -4.93 0.40 1.61
N LEU A 77 -5.82 -0.24 0.85
CA LEU A 77 -5.87 -1.71 0.73
C LEU A 77 -4.61 -2.27 0.04
N ARG A 78 -4.10 -1.60 -1.00
CA ARG A 78 -2.84 -1.96 -1.67
C ARG A 78 -1.64 -1.84 -0.74
N LEU A 79 -1.59 -0.80 0.08
CA LEU A 79 -0.54 -0.63 1.09
C LEU A 79 -0.57 -1.77 2.12
N LEU A 80 -1.76 -2.11 2.62
CA LEU A 80 -1.95 -3.18 3.60
C LEU A 80 -1.67 -4.58 3.03
N GLN A 81 -1.89 -4.78 1.73
CA GLN A 81 -1.51 -6.02 1.03
C GLN A 81 0.00 -6.24 1.05
N ARG A 82 0.81 -5.16 0.96
CA ARG A 82 2.28 -5.22 0.93
C ARG A 82 2.91 -5.38 2.31
N THR A 83 2.20 -5.02 3.37
CA THR A 83 2.72 -5.20 4.74
C THR A 83 2.83 -6.69 5.04
N GLN A 84 4.00 -7.14 5.51
CA GLN A 84 4.20 -8.52 5.93
C GLN A 84 3.09 -8.91 6.92
N GLN A 85 2.41 -10.01 6.62
CA GLN A 85 1.25 -10.42 7.38
C GLN A 85 1.72 -10.97 8.73
N ASP A 86 1.13 -10.40 9.78
CA ASP A 86 1.39 -10.66 11.20
C ASP A 86 1.24 -12.13 11.61
N TYR A 87 0.57 -12.94 10.80
CA TYR A 87 0.37 -14.37 11.04
C TYR A 87 1.42 -15.30 10.41
N PHE A 88 2.38 -14.78 9.63
CA PHE A 88 3.52 -15.57 9.15
C PHE A 88 4.67 -15.67 10.16
N THR A 89 4.62 -14.92 11.26
CA THR A 89 5.63 -14.93 12.32
C THR A 89 5.39 -16.03 13.36
N LYS A 90 4.77 -17.15 12.97
CA LYS A 90 4.56 -18.31 13.83
C LYS A 90 5.75 -19.26 13.84
#